data_AF-A0A452QJV4-F1
#
_entry.id   AF-A0A452QJV4-F1
#
_cell.length_a   1.000
_cell.length_b   1.000
_cell.length_c   1.000
_cell.angle_alpha   90.00
_cell.angle_beta   90.00
_cell.angle_gamma   90.00
#
_symmetry.space_group_name_H-M   'P 1'
#
loop_
_entity.id
_entity.type
_entity.pdbx_description
1 polymer ?
#
loop_
_entity_poly.entity_id
_entity_poly.type
_entity_poly.pdbx_seq_one_letter_code
_entity_poly.pdbx_strand_id
1 'polypeptide(L)' 'LHFRLFVGARIYHTIAYLIPLPQPNRALAFFVGYGVTFSMAYRLLKSRLYL' A
#
# COMPACT_ATOMS: atom_id res chain seq x y z
N LEU A 1 -4.28 -11.96 -0.17
CA LEU A 1 -4.76 -10.71 0.47
C LEU A 1 -3.98 -9.46 0.03
N HIS A 2 -2.65 -9.50 -0.06
CA HIS A 2 -1.82 -8.30 -0.32
C HIS A 2 -2.21 -7.53 -1.59
N PHE A 3 -2.52 -8.19 -2.72
CA PHE A 3 -2.98 -7.51 -3.94
C PHE A 3 -4.28 -6.71 -3.74
N ARG A 4 -5.22 -7.22 -2.95
CA ARG A 4 -6.50 -6.56 -2.66
C ARG A 4 -6.29 -5.30 -1.80
N LEU A 5 -5.40 -5.39 -0.81
CA LEU A 5 -5.04 -4.26 0.05
C LEU A 5 -4.27 -3.18 -0.74
N PHE A 6 -3.37 -3.58 -1.64
CA PHE A 6 -2.65 -2.63 -2.50
C PHE A 6 -3.61 -1.86 -3.42
N VAL A 7 -4.53 -2.56 -4.10
CA VAL A 7 -5.53 -1.94 -4.97
C VAL A 7 -6.44 -1.01 -4.17
N GLY A 8 -6.94 -1.44 -3.01
CA GLY A 8 -7.76 -0.60 -2.13
C GLY A 8 -7.03 0.67 -1.66
N ALA A 9 -5.76 0.55 -1.28
CA ALA A 9 -4.95 1.70 -0.87
C ALA A 9 -4.70 2.69 -2.02
N ARG A 10 -4.52 2.20 -3.25
CA ARG A 10 -4.33 3.06 -4.44
C ARG A 10 -5.60 3.80 -4.83
N ILE A 11 -6.75 3.12 -4.80
CA ILE A 11 -8.06 3.73 -5.04
C ILE A 11 -8.37 4.77 -3.96
N TYR A 12 -8.11 4.47 -2.70
CA TYR A 12 -8.31 5.45 -1.62
C TYR A 12 -7.36 6.65 -1.75
N HIS A 13 -6.10 6.42 -2.15
CA HIS A 13 -5.13 7.49 -2.37
C HIS A 13 -5.57 8.44 -3.51
N THR A 14 -6.10 7.91 -4.62
CA THR A 14 -6.63 8.75 -5.70
C THR A 14 -7.89 9.51 -5.28
N ILE A 15 -8.81 8.87 -4.56
CA ILE A 15 -10.01 9.54 -4.01
C ILE A 15 -9.62 10.68 -3.05
N ALA A 16 -8.64 10.45 -2.16
CA ALA A 16 -8.11 11.48 -1.25
C ALA A 16 -7.37 12.63 -1.97
N TYR A 17 -7.01 12.42 -3.24
CA TYR A 17 -6.44 13.46 -4.10
C TYR A 17 -7.53 14.27 -4.79
N LEU A 18 -8.55 13.60 -5.33
CA LEU A 18 -9.66 14.20 -6.09
C LEU A 18 -10.67 14.93 -5.21
N ILE A 19 -11.00 14.35 -4.06
CA ILE A 19 -11.78 15.03 -3.02
C ILE A 19 -10.73 15.58 -2.05
N PRO A 20 -10.61 16.92 -1.89
CA PRO A 20 -9.58 17.52 -1.03
C PRO A 20 -9.90 17.29 0.44
N LEU A 21 -9.81 16.01 0.84
CA LEU A 21 -9.87 15.55 2.20
C LEU A 21 -8.69 16.18 2.94
N PRO A 22 -8.91 16.71 4.16
CA PRO A 22 -7.85 17.31 4.94
C PRO A 22 -6.72 16.30 5.14
N GLN A 23 -5.48 16.79 5.06
CA GLN A 23 -4.30 16.03 5.48
C GLN A 23 -4.56 15.54 6.91
N PRO A 24 -4.37 14.25 7.23
CA PRO A 24 -3.26 13.40 6.82
C PRO A 24 -3.63 12.20 5.93
N ASN A 25 -4.85 12.15 5.39
CA ASN A 25 -5.41 10.98 4.70
C ASN A 25 -4.56 10.49 3.51
N ARG A 26 -3.89 11.41 2.80
CA ARG A 26 -3.00 11.10 1.67
C ARG A 26 -1.74 10.35 2.10
N ALA A 27 -1.15 10.77 3.23
CA ALA A 27 0.05 10.14 3.79
C ALA A 27 -0.30 8.74 4.31
N LEU A 28 -1.41 8.60 5.03
CA LEU A 28 -1.88 7.30 5.51
C LEU A 28 -2.11 6.32 4.34
N ALA A 29 -2.79 6.76 3.27
CA ALA A 29 -3.01 5.94 2.08
C ALA A 29 -1.69 5.51 1.41
N PHE A 30 -0.72 6.41 1.35
CA PHE A 30 0.60 6.15 0.78
C PHE A 30 1.39 5.13 1.62
N PHE A 31 1.44 5.30 2.94
CA PHE A 31 2.12 4.39 3.85
C PHE A 31 1.50 3.00 3.85
N VAL A 32 0.17 2.89 3.78
CA VAL A 32 -0.51 1.58 3.63
C VAL A 32 -0.13 0.92 2.31
N GLY A 33 -0.13 1.68 1.20
CA GLY A 33 0.29 1.16 -0.10
C GLY A 33 1.75 0.67 -0.11
N TYR A 34 2.67 1.45 0.48
CA TYR A 34 4.08 1.07 0.59
C TYR A 34 4.32 -0.10 1.54
N GLY A 35 3.60 -0.16 2.67
CA GLY A 35 3.70 -1.26 3.63
C GLY A 35 3.32 -2.61 3.01
N VAL A 36 2.30 -2.62 2.14
CA VAL A 36 1.93 -3.83 1.39
C VAL A 36 3.02 -4.24 0.39
N THR A 37 3.64 -3.28 -0.30
CA THR A 37 4.77 -3.55 -1.22
C THR A 37 5.97 -4.14 -0.48
N PHE A 38 6.36 -3.56 0.65
CA PHE A 38 7.44 -4.09 1.48
C PHE A 38 7.12 -5.48 2.04
N SER A 39 5.88 -5.72 2.46
CA SER A 39 5.43 -7.03 2.94
C SER A 39 5.52 -8.10 1.84
N MET A 40 5.12 -7.77 0.59
CA MET A 40 5.30 -8.66 -0.56
C MET A 40 6.78 -8.91 -0.86
N ALA A 41 7.60 -7.85 -0.89
CA ALA A 41 9.03 -7.97 -1.17
C ALA A 41 9.73 -8.85 -0.12
N TYR A 42 9.44 -8.64 1.16
CA TYR A 42 9.99 -9.46 2.24
C TYR A 42 9.58 -10.93 2.13
N ARG A 43 8.29 -11.21 1.85
CA ARG A 43 7.83 -12.61 1.64
C ARG A 43 8.49 -13.26 0.44
N LEU A 44 8.66 -12.53 -0.67
CA LEU A 44 9.31 -13.06 -1.88
C LEU A 44 10.77 -13.39 -1.61
N LEU A 45 11.52 -12.45 -1.01
CA LEU A 45 12.92 -12.62 -0.65
C LEU A 45 13.09 -13.77 0.34
N LYS A 46 12.28 -13.81 1.40
CA LYS A 46 12.33 -14.90 2.39
C LYS A 46 12.00 -16.26 1.78
N SER A 47 11.04 -16.34 0.86
CA SER A 47 10.61 -17.64 0.31
C SER A 47 11.50 -18.17 -0.82
N ARG A 48 12.26 -17.31 -1.50
CA ARG A 48 13.02 -17.68 -2.70
C ARG A 48 14.53 -17.52 -2.55
N LEU A 49 15.00 -16.62 -1.68
CA LEU A 49 16.41 -16.38 -1.45
C LEU A 49 16.95 -17.21 -0.27
N TYR A 50 16.13 -17.46 0.73
CA TYR A 50 16.45 -18.31 1.88
C TYR A 50 15.57 -19.55 1.80
N LEU A 51 16.13 -20.65 1.28
CA LEU A 51 15.50 -21.99 1.33
C LEU A 51 15.46 -22.50 2.77
#